data_AF-A0A9X8ZY40-F1
#
_entry.id   AF-A0A9X8ZY40-F1
#
_cell.length_a   1.000
_cell.length_b   1.000
_cell.length_c   1.000
_cell.angle_alpha   90.00
_cell.angle_beta   90.00
_cell.angle_gamma   90.00
#
_symmetry.space_group_name_H-M   'P 1'
#
loop_
_entity.id
_entity.type
_entity.pdbx_description
1 polymer ?
#
loop_
_entity_poly.entity_id
_entity_poly.type
_entity_poly.pdbx_seq_one_letter_code
_entity_poly.pdbx_strand_id
1 'polypeptide(L)'
;KGDGIRIAIIDNGFEVNHPDLKEAVVAGAGYFKQQGSTALFVDSLSQYPNSKHGTFCAGIALARADNERGGCGIANQSDFLPIAALPDQVGSQATLARAIAYAADPSKENVNVAGADIIACSLGPNV
;
A
#
# COMPACT_ATOMS: atom_id res chain seq x y z
N LYS A 1 -7.66 11.75 -13.41
CA LYS A 1 -8.15 10.36 -13.38
C LYS A 1 -7.00 9.36 -13.21
N GLY A 2 -5.86 9.50 -13.90
CA GLY A 2 -4.62 8.79 -13.53
C GLY A 2 -4.44 7.40 -14.14
N ASP A 3 -5.10 7.12 -15.26
CA ASP A 3 -4.92 5.88 -16.02
C ASP A 3 -3.44 5.62 -16.35
N GLY A 4 -3.01 4.36 -16.20
CA GLY A 4 -1.62 3.93 -16.40
C GLY A 4 -0.63 4.36 -15.32
N ILE A 5 -1.07 5.08 -14.27
CA ILE A 5 -0.22 5.48 -13.14
C ILE A 5 -0.39 4.50 -11.99
N ARG A 6 0.72 3.98 -11.46
CA ARG A 6 0.74 3.14 -10.25
C ARG A 6 1.08 3.97 -9.03
N ILE A 7 0.14 4.00 -8.07
CA ILE A 7 0.30 4.71 -6.80
C ILE A 7 0.56 3.68 -5.70
N ALA A 8 1.75 3.71 -5.13
CA ALA A 8 2.05 3.02 -3.87
C ALA A 8 1.56 3.86 -2.70
N ILE A 9 0.74 3.25 -1.85
CA ILE A 9 0.39 3.83 -0.55
C ILE A 9 0.98 2.93 0.51
N ILE A 10 1.85 3.52 1.34
CA ILE A 10 2.50 2.83 2.44
C ILE A 10 1.79 3.25 3.73
N ASP A 11 1.21 2.28 4.41
CA ASP A 11 0.48 2.45 5.67
C ASP A 11 0.68 1.23 6.58
N ASN A 12 -0.04 1.09 7.69
CA ASN A 12 -0.01 -0.11 8.54
C ASN A 12 -1.03 -1.18 8.13
N GLY A 13 -1.83 -0.93 7.11
CA GLY A 13 -2.84 -1.86 6.62
C GLY A 13 -3.89 -1.20 5.74
N PHE A 14 -4.66 -2.04 5.06
CA PHE A 14 -5.73 -1.62 4.16
C PHE A 14 -6.84 -2.68 4.16
N GLU A 15 -8.09 -2.25 4.01
CA GLU A 15 -9.18 -3.13 3.62
C GLU A 15 -9.06 -3.37 2.10
N VAL A 16 -8.15 -4.25 1.70
CA VAL A 16 -7.84 -4.50 0.27
C VAL A 16 -9.02 -5.09 -0.53
N ASN A 17 -10.04 -5.62 0.15
CA ASN A 17 -11.29 -6.09 -0.46
C ASN A 17 -12.41 -5.03 -0.46
N HIS A 18 -12.11 -3.79 -0.05
CA HIS A 18 -13.09 -2.70 -0.07
C HIS A 18 -13.64 -2.51 -1.49
N PRO A 19 -14.97 -2.37 -1.67
CA PRO A 19 -15.59 -2.34 -3.00
C PRO A 19 -15.08 -1.23 -3.92
N ASP A 20 -14.58 -0.12 -3.36
CA ASP A 20 -14.02 1.00 -4.13
C ASP A 20 -12.51 0.89 -4.39
N LEU A 21 -11.82 -0.09 -3.81
CA LEU A 21 -10.35 -0.22 -3.89
C LEU A 21 -9.90 -1.52 -4.57
N LYS A 22 -10.65 -2.62 -4.38
CA LYS A 22 -10.21 -3.97 -4.79
C LYS A 22 -9.87 -4.10 -6.27
N GLU A 23 -10.60 -3.41 -7.14
CA GLU A 23 -10.39 -3.42 -8.59
C GLU A 23 -9.17 -2.56 -9.03
N ALA A 24 -8.53 -1.85 -8.11
CA ALA A 24 -7.29 -1.11 -8.37
C ALA A 24 -6.05 -1.87 -7.89
N VAL A 25 -6.20 -2.90 -7.04
CA VAL A 25 -5.05 -3.58 -6.44
C VAL A 25 -4.27 -4.35 -7.51
N VAL A 26 -2.97 -4.05 -7.63
CA VAL A 26 -2.08 -4.70 -8.60
C VAL A 26 -1.11 -5.69 -7.96
N ALA A 27 -0.48 -6.52 -8.80
CA ALA A 27 0.59 -7.42 -8.39
C ALA A 27 1.77 -6.66 -7.74
N GLY A 28 2.35 -7.26 -6.70
CA GLY A 28 3.38 -6.66 -5.85
C GLY A 28 2.81 -6.09 -4.54
N ALA A 29 1.48 -6.03 -4.39
CA ALA A 29 0.83 -5.66 -3.14
C ALA A 29 1.19 -6.63 -2.02
N GLY A 30 1.61 -6.11 -0.87
CA GLY A 30 2.13 -6.97 0.19
C GLY A 30 2.30 -6.28 1.53
N TYR A 31 2.75 -7.03 2.51
CA TYR A 31 2.87 -6.55 3.88
C TYR A 31 4.12 -7.09 4.55
N PHE A 32 4.66 -6.32 5.48
CA PHE A 32 5.70 -6.76 6.37
C PHE A 32 5.10 -7.45 7.59
N LYS A 33 5.69 -8.58 7.96
CA LYS A 33 5.38 -9.29 9.20
C LYS A 33 6.63 -9.47 10.04
N GLN A 34 6.45 -9.45 11.36
CA GLN A 34 7.56 -9.72 12.29
C GLN A 34 8.03 -11.17 12.13
N GLN A 35 9.35 -11.37 12.02
CA GLN A 35 10.01 -12.67 12.00
C GLN A 35 11.23 -12.63 12.94
N GLY A 36 11.02 -13.03 14.19
CA GLY A 36 12.03 -12.94 15.23
C GLY A 36 12.41 -11.48 15.50
N SER A 37 13.70 -11.15 15.37
CA SER A 37 14.23 -9.78 15.48
C SER A 37 14.24 -9.01 14.16
N THR A 38 13.67 -9.58 13.09
CA THR A 38 13.66 -8.99 11.73
C THR A 38 12.23 -8.87 11.20
N ALA A 39 12.08 -8.29 10.01
CA ALA A 39 10.83 -8.22 9.28
C ALA A 39 10.94 -8.97 7.94
N LEU A 40 9.92 -9.75 7.60
CA LEU A 40 9.78 -10.43 6.33
C LEU A 40 8.71 -9.73 5.49
N PHE A 41 9.02 -9.42 4.24
CA PHE A 41 8.01 -8.98 3.27
C PHE A 41 7.23 -10.19 2.75
N VAL A 42 5.91 -10.06 2.66
CA VAL A 42 5.00 -11.05 2.12
C VAL A 42 4.23 -10.42 0.97
N ASP A 43 4.55 -10.84 -0.25
CA ASP A 43 3.82 -10.44 -1.47
C ASP A 43 2.54 -11.27 -1.61
N SER A 44 1.56 -10.97 -0.76
CA SER A 44 0.25 -11.62 -0.76
C SER A 44 -0.79 -10.75 -0.08
N LEU A 45 -2.04 -10.86 -0.54
CA LEU A 45 -3.21 -10.31 0.15
C LEU A 45 -3.80 -11.28 1.19
N SER A 46 -3.26 -12.50 1.31
CA SER A 46 -3.68 -13.43 2.36
C SER A 46 -3.20 -12.92 3.71
N GLN A 47 -4.11 -12.89 4.69
CA GLN A 47 -3.82 -12.37 6.05
C GLN A 47 -3.31 -10.92 6.05
N TYR A 48 -3.67 -10.14 5.03
CA TYR A 48 -3.25 -8.76 4.90
C TYR A 48 -3.74 -7.92 6.09
N PRO A 49 -2.88 -7.09 6.71
CA PRO A 49 -3.28 -6.24 7.83
C PRO A 49 -4.42 -5.29 7.42
N ASN A 50 -5.53 -5.33 8.15
CA ASN A 50 -6.64 -4.40 7.93
C ASN A 50 -6.46 -3.16 8.83
N SER A 51 -6.50 -1.97 8.23
CA SER A 51 -6.45 -0.69 8.94
C SER A 51 -7.35 0.35 8.28
N LYS A 52 -8.03 1.15 9.10
CA LYS A 52 -8.90 2.25 8.65
C LYS A 52 -8.12 3.45 8.11
N HIS A 53 -6.92 3.72 8.66
CA HIS A 53 -6.11 4.87 8.28
C HIS A 53 -5.63 4.76 6.83
N GLY A 54 -4.93 3.66 6.50
CA GLY A 54 -4.51 3.39 5.13
C GLY A 54 -5.67 3.29 4.15
N THR A 55 -6.78 2.65 4.53
CA THR A 55 -7.99 2.57 3.69
C THR A 55 -8.55 3.96 3.37
N PHE A 56 -8.59 4.86 4.35
CA PHE A 56 -9.03 6.24 4.15
C PHE A 56 -8.09 7.01 3.22
N CYS A 57 -6.78 6.91 3.42
CA CYS A 57 -5.78 7.53 2.53
C CYS A 57 -5.90 7.00 1.10
N ALA A 58 -6.10 5.68 0.93
CA ALA A 58 -6.32 5.06 -0.37
C ALA A 58 -7.62 5.52 -1.03
N GLY A 59 -8.68 5.69 -0.24
CA GLY A 59 -9.94 6.22 -0.72
C GLY A 59 -9.79 7.62 -1.32
N ILE A 60 -9.11 8.54 -0.61
CA ILE A 60 -8.83 9.89 -1.11
C ILE A 60 -8.01 9.85 -2.40
N ALA A 61 -6.97 9.01 -2.43
CA ALA A 61 -6.06 8.95 -3.56
C ALA A 61 -6.75 8.40 -4.82
N LEU A 62 -7.44 7.27 -4.72
CA LEU A 62 -7.75 6.46 -5.90
C LEU A 62 -9.03 5.61 -5.81
N ALA A 63 -9.95 5.86 -4.87
CA ALA A 63 -11.26 5.19 -4.87
C ALA A 63 -11.91 5.27 -6.27
N ARG A 64 -12.37 4.11 -6.77
CA ARG A 64 -13.06 4.03 -8.06
C ARG A 64 -14.30 4.91 -8.04
N ALA A 65 -14.47 5.72 -9.08
CA ALA A 65 -15.67 6.51 -9.26
C ALA A 65 -16.70 5.79 -10.13
N ASP A 66 -17.92 6.31 -10.14
CA ASP A 66 -18.99 5.90 -11.05
C ASP A 66 -19.32 4.39 -10.95
N ASN A 67 -19.04 3.77 -9.80
CA ASN A 67 -19.31 2.36 -9.50
C ASN A 67 -20.56 2.18 -8.61
N GLU A 68 -21.36 3.24 -8.47
CA GLU A 68 -22.57 3.32 -7.62
C GLU A 68 -22.33 3.04 -6.13
N ARG A 69 -21.09 3.21 -5.65
CA ARG A 69 -20.69 2.94 -4.26
C ARG A 69 -19.82 4.06 -3.70
N GLY A 70 -19.87 4.21 -2.38
CA GLY A 70 -18.95 5.03 -1.59
C GLY A 70 -18.67 6.43 -2.18
N GLY A 71 -17.40 6.69 -2.50
CA GLY A 71 -16.89 7.99 -2.93
C GLY A 71 -15.96 7.91 -4.15
N CYS A 72 -15.31 9.02 -4.50
CA CYS A 72 -14.42 9.13 -5.66
C CYS A 72 -13.05 9.67 -5.23
N GLY A 73 -11.99 8.95 -5.58
CA GLY A 73 -10.62 9.38 -5.36
C GLY A 73 -10.13 10.36 -6.44
N ILE A 74 -9.08 11.11 -6.13
CA ILE A 74 -8.49 12.12 -7.04
C ILE A 74 -8.00 11.48 -8.35
N ALA A 75 -7.34 10.33 -8.23
CA ALA A 75 -6.81 9.52 -9.31
C ALA A 75 -7.55 8.18 -9.41
N ASN A 76 -8.88 8.25 -9.53
CA ASN A 76 -9.82 7.12 -9.58
C ASN A 76 -9.60 6.07 -10.70
N GLN A 77 -8.70 6.31 -11.67
CA GLN A 77 -8.32 5.37 -12.72
C GLN A 77 -6.88 4.84 -12.56
N SER A 78 -6.16 5.26 -11.51
CA SER A 78 -4.83 4.73 -11.20
C SER A 78 -4.88 3.30 -10.67
N ASP A 79 -3.73 2.64 -10.75
CA ASP A 79 -3.45 1.37 -10.11
C ASP A 79 -3.01 1.61 -8.66
N PHE A 80 -3.37 0.68 -7.79
CA PHE A 80 -3.11 0.72 -6.37
C PHE A 80 -2.12 -0.37 -5.96
N LEU A 81 -0.95 0.06 -5.46
CA LEU A 81 0.05 -0.81 -4.84
C LEU A 81 0.01 -0.62 -3.31
N PRO A 82 -0.89 -1.30 -2.56
CA PRO A 82 -0.88 -1.26 -1.10
C PRO A 82 0.34 -1.99 -0.55
N ILE A 83 1.10 -1.29 0.30
CA ILE A 83 2.22 -1.88 1.04
C ILE A 83 2.03 -1.60 2.53
N ALA A 84 1.82 -2.65 3.33
CA ALA A 84 1.64 -2.50 4.76
C ALA A 84 2.98 -2.66 5.51
N ALA A 85 3.46 -1.59 6.12
CA ALA A 85 4.60 -1.60 7.03
C ALA A 85 4.19 -2.02 8.44
N LEU A 86 5.16 -2.48 9.23
CA LEU A 86 4.96 -2.74 10.65
C LEU A 86 4.65 -1.44 11.41
N PRO A 87 4.00 -1.51 12.58
CA PRO A 87 3.81 -0.35 13.46
C PRO A 87 5.11 0.01 14.20
N ASP A 88 6.29 -0.27 13.64
CA ASP A 88 7.62 0.02 14.20
C ASP A 88 7.98 1.51 14.10
N GLN A 89 6.96 2.37 14.17
CA GLN A 89 7.01 3.81 13.93
C GLN A 89 7.73 4.61 15.03
N VAL A 90 8.23 3.93 16.08
CA VAL A 90 9.08 4.51 17.11
C VAL A 90 10.41 3.75 17.09
N GLY A 91 11.49 4.43 16.68
CA GLY A 91 12.83 3.83 16.59
C GLY A 91 13.41 3.87 15.17
N SER A 92 13.94 2.74 14.69
CA SER A 92 14.77 2.69 13.47
C SER A 92 14.03 2.97 12.15
N GLN A 93 12.68 2.93 12.13
CA GLN A 93 11.85 3.03 10.91
C GLN A 93 12.27 2.07 9.78
N ALA A 94 12.91 0.94 10.12
CA ALA A 94 13.55 0.07 9.13
C ALA A 94 12.52 -0.51 8.15
N THR A 95 11.32 -0.85 8.62
CA THR A 95 10.27 -1.39 7.76
C THR A 95 9.71 -0.34 6.81
N LEU A 96 9.54 0.90 7.26
CA LEU A 96 9.13 2.01 6.39
C LEU A 96 10.17 2.29 5.30
N ALA A 97 11.46 2.33 5.64
CA ALA A 97 12.53 2.53 4.67
C ALA A 97 12.57 1.41 3.62
N ARG A 98 12.41 0.14 4.04
CA ARG A 98 12.30 -1.00 3.12
C ARG A 98 11.05 -0.96 2.26
N ALA A 99 9.91 -0.53 2.81
CA ALA A 99 8.67 -0.36 2.06
C ALA A 99 8.81 0.69 0.95
N ILE A 100 9.47 1.82 1.24
CA ILE A 100 9.75 2.86 0.24
C ILE A 100 10.69 2.32 -0.85
N ALA A 101 11.76 1.61 -0.46
CA ALA A 101 12.69 1.01 -1.41
C ALA A 101 11.99 -0.02 -2.31
N TYR A 102 11.16 -0.89 -1.73
CA TYR A 102 10.36 -1.87 -2.48
C TYR A 102 9.35 -1.21 -3.41
N ALA A 103 8.66 -0.15 -2.95
CA ALA A 103 7.72 0.60 -3.78
C ALA A 103 8.40 1.23 -5.00
N ALA A 104 9.64 1.71 -4.86
CA ALA A 104 10.41 2.28 -5.97
C ALA A 104 11.00 1.19 -6.89
N ASP A 105 11.57 0.13 -6.31
CA ASP A 105 12.20 -0.98 -7.02
C ASP A 105 11.96 -2.31 -6.27
N PRO A 106 11.00 -3.12 -6.72
CA PRO A 106 10.68 -4.41 -6.10
C PRO A 106 11.76 -5.48 -6.24
N SER A 107 12.80 -5.28 -7.08
CA SER A 107 13.71 -6.34 -7.54
C SER A 107 14.47 -7.08 -6.43
N LYS A 108 14.55 -6.51 -5.23
CA LYS A 108 15.17 -7.15 -4.05
C LYS A 108 14.24 -8.11 -3.31
N GLU A 109 12.93 -7.98 -3.46
CA GLU A 109 11.93 -8.81 -2.76
C GLU A 109 11.14 -9.67 -3.77
N ASN A 110 10.78 -9.12 -4.95
CA ASN A 110 10.14 -9.84 -6.05
C ASN A 110 10.52 -9.24 -7.41
N VAL A 111 11.23 -10.02 -8.23
CA VAL A 111 11.68 -9.61 -9.57
C VAL A 111 10.58 -9.59 -10.65
N ASN A 112 9.38 -10.11 -10.35
CA ASN A 112 8.30 -10.27 -11.32
C ASN A 112 7.24 -9.16 -11.26
N VAL A 113 7.46 -8.12 -10.44
CA VAL A 113 6.49 -7.03 -10.24
C VAL A 113 7.16 -5.68 -10.47
N ALA A 114 6.37 -4.69 -10.86
CA ALA A 114 6.85 -3.34 -11.15
C ALA A 114 6.72 -2.40 -9.94
N GLY A 115 7.65 -1.45 -9.82
CA GLY A 115 7.57 -0.36 -8.86
C GLY A 115 6.47 0.65 -9.21
N ALA A 116 6.25 1.60 -8.32
CA ALA A 116 5.26 2.66 -8.44
C ALA A 116 5.84 3.94 -9.05
N ASP A 117 4.98 4.69 -9.73
CA ASP A 117 5.30 6.02 -10.27
C ASP A 117 5.18 7.10 -9.17
N ILE A 118 4.26 6.88 -8.22
CA ILE A 118 4.01 7.78 -7.10
C ILE A 118 4.04 6.96 -5.80
N ILE A 119 4.79 7.44 -4.81
CA ILE A 119 4.82 6.86 -3.46
C ILE A 119 4.22 7.88 -2.49
N ALA A 120 3.18 7.46 -1.76
CA ALA A 120 2.53 8.24 -0.72
C ALA A 120 2.70 7.56 0.65
N CYS A 121 3.25 8.31 1.61
CA CYS A 121 3.40 7.88 2.99
C CYS A 121 2.67 8.85 3.91
N SER A 122 1.51 8.47 4.42
CA SER A 122 0.78 9.24 5.44
C SER A 122 1.16 8.76 6.84
N LEU A 123 2.45 8.55 7.07
CA LEU A 123 2.99 7.94 8.27
C LEU A 123 4.07 8.84 8.85
N GLY A 124 4.17 8.84 10.17
CA GLY A 124 5.24 9.50 10.92
C GLY A 124 5.43 8.78 12.24
N PRO A 125 6.39 9.22 13.08
CA PRO A 125 6.51 8.65 14.41
C PRO A 125 5.24 8.93 15.22
N ASN A 126 4.60 7.87 15.72
CA ASN A 126 3.54 8.00 16.71
C ASN A 126 4.22 8.29 18.06
N VAL A 127 4.34 9.57 18.40
CA VAL A 127 4.74 10.01 19.75
C VAL A 127 3.55 10.08 20.68
#